data_AF-A0AAP2HDT1-F1
#
_entry.id   AF-A0AAP2HDT1-F1
#
_cell.length_a   1.000
_cell.length_b   1.000
_cell.length_c   1.000
_cell.angle_alpha   90.00
_cell.angle_beta   90.00
_cell.angle_gamma   90.00
#
_symmetry.space_group_name_H-M   'P 1'
#
loop_
_entity.id
_entity.type
_entity.pdbx_description
1 polymer ?
#
loop_
_entity_poly.entity_id
_entity_poly.type
_entity_poly.pdbx_seq_one_letter_code
_entity_poly.pdbx_strand_id
1 'polypeptide(L)' 'MSLATFDEDAARRWRHGLRNELNVITMATSTAIALIDHGASLERVREHLARAEAACRRCRDLVTEQDAPSAE' A
#
# COMPACT_ATOMS: atom_id res chain seq x y z
N MET A 1 -23.39 -14.77 15.46
CA MET A 1 -22.53 -13.70 14.91
C MET A 1 -23.30 -13.07 13.77
N SER A 2 -23.55 -11.76 13.81
CA SER A 2 -24.49 -11.08 12.91
C SER A 2 -23.81 -10.72 11.58
N LEU A 3 -24.56 -10.74 10.47
CA LEU A 3 -24.09 -10.29 9.14
C LEU A 3 -23.46 -8.88 9.17
N ALA A 4 -23.99 -7.98 10.01
CA ALA A 4 -23.44 -6.63 10.18
C ALA A 4 -22.02 -6.61 10.79
N THR A 5 -21.68 -7.60 11.62
CA THR A 5 -20.34 -7.68 12.24
C THR A 5 -19.28 -8.19 11.26
N PHE A 6 -19.68 -9.04 10.30
CA PHE A 6 -18.79 -9.53 9.25
C PHE A 6 -18.37 -8.43 8.27
N ASP A 7 -19.30 -7.53 7.92
CA ASP A 7 -19.06 -6.39 7.03
C ASP A 7 -18.12 -5.35 7.67
N GLU A 8 -18.34 -5.00 8.94
CA GLU A 8 -17.46 -4.09 9.67
C GLU A 8 -16.02 -4.62 9.82
N ASP A 9 -15.87 -5.93 10.06
CA ASP A 9 -14.56 -6.57 10.17
C ASP A 9 -13.83 -6.63 8.82
N ALA A 10 -14.56 -6.89 7.73
CA ALA A 10 -14.01 -6.82 6.38
C ALA A 10 -13.54 -5.40 6.04
N ALA A 11 -14.37 -4.39 6.31
CA ALA A 11 -14.02 -2.99 6.10
C ALA A 11 -12.83 -2.54 6.99
N ARG A 12 -12.74 -3.06 8.22
CA ARG A 12 -11.60 -2.80 9.10
C ARG A 12 -10.30 -3.41 8.56
N ARG A 13 -10.34 -4.66 8.10
CA ARG A 13 -9.18 -5.33 7.47
C ARG A 13 -8.74 -4.60 6.22
N TRP A 14 -9.68 -4.20 5.36
CA TRP A 14 -9.38 -3.44 4.16
C TRP A 14 -8.71 -2.10 4.47
N ARG A 15 -9.29 -1.28 5.37
CA ARG A 15 -8.66 -0.02 5.81
C ARG A 15 -7.28 -0.23 6.42
N HIS A 16 -7.08 -1.31 7.17
CA HIS A 16 -5.79 -1.65 7.74
C HIS A 16 -4.76 -1.99 6.64
N GLY A 17 -5.13 -2.82 5.66
CA GLY A 17 -4.30 -3.15 4.52
C GLY A 17 -3.90 -1.91 3.72
N LEU A 18 -4.87 -1.05 3.39
CA LEU A 18 -4.61 0.18 2.65
C LEU A 18 -3.66 1.13 3.40
N ARG A 19 -3.87 1.32 4.71
CA ARG A 19 -2.96 2.14 5.54
C ARG A 19 -1.56 1.57 5.58
N ASN A 20 -1.42 0.25 5.67
CA ASN A 20 -0.11 -0.39 5.68
C ASN A 20 0.66 -0.09 4.39
N GLU A 21 0.02 -0.23 3.23
CA GLU A 21 0.65 0.06 1.94
C GLU A 21 0.98 1.55 1.77
N LEU A 22 0.09 2.46 2.21
CA LEU A 22 0.37 3.90 2.23
C LEU A 22 1.58 4.27 3.09
N ASN A 23 1.76 3.59 4.24
CA ASN A 23 2.94 3.78 5.08
C ASN A 23 4.21 3.30 4.36
N VAL A 24 4.15 2.15 3.67
CA VAL A 24 5.29 1.64 2.88
C VAL A 24 5.68 2.63 1.78
N ILE A 25 4.70 3.16 1.04
CA ILE A 25 4.93 4.16 0.00
C ILE A 25 5.63 5.38 0.62
N THR A 26 5.05 5.95 1.68
CA THR A 26 5.56 7.15 2.35
C THR A 26 7.00 6.98 2.84
N MET A 27 7.31 5.85 3.49
CA MET A 27 8.66 5.57 3.99
C MET A 27 9.65 5.36 2.85
N ALA A 28 9.26 4.61 1.82
CA ALA A 28 10.12 4.31 0.69
C ALA A 28 10.46 5.57 -0.11
N THR A 29 9.48 6.44 -0.38
CA THR A 29 9.71 7.71 -1.08
C THR A 29 10.54 8.69 -0.24
N SER A 30 10.27 8.80 1.06
CA SER A 30 11.05 9.66 1.95
C SER A 30 12.52 9.22 2.01
N THR A 31 12.75 7.90 2.06
CA THR A 31 14.10 7.34 2.05
C THR A 31 14.79 7.57 0.71
N ALA A 32 14.08 7.39 -0.41
CA ALA A 32 14.62 7.68 -1.75
C ALA A 32 15.06 9.15 -1.89
N ILE A 33 14.24 10.09 -1.40
CA ILE A 33 14.58 11.53 -1.39
C ILE A 33 15.83 11.77 -0.55
N ALA A 34 15.89 11.26 0.69
CA ALA A 34 17.07 11.43 1.53
C ALA A 34 18.34 10.83 0.89
N LEU A 35 18.24 9.68 0.23
CA LEU A 35 19.36 9.06 -0.47
C LEU A 35 19.86 9.93 -1.65
N ILE A 36 18.95 10.59 -2.37
CA ILE A 36 19.32 11.55 -3.42
C ILE A 36 20.06 12.74 -2.80
N ASP A 37 19.51 13.32 -1.73
CA ASP A 37 20.08 14.50 -1.07
C ASP A 37 21.47 14.24 -0.48
N HIS A 38 21.74 12.99 -0.09
CA HIS A 38 23.04 12.56 0.42
C HIS A 38 23.98 11.97 -0.64
N GLY A 39 23.63 12.03 -1.92
CA GLY A 39 24.49 11.59 -3.02
C GLY A 39 24.72 10.07 -3.07
N ALA A 40 23.76 9.27 -2.60
CA ALA A 40 23.83 7.82 -2.69
C ALA A 40 23.79 7.33 -4.15
N SER A 41 24.15 6.06 -4.36
CA SER A 41 24.09 5.46 -5.70
C SER A 41 22.65 5.38 -6.23
N LEU A 42 22.50 5.58 -7.54
CA LEU A 42 21.21 5.46 -8.23
C LEU A 42 20.56 4.09 -8.04
N GLU A 43 21.35 3.03 -7.89
CA GLU A 43 20.87 1.68 -7.63
C GLU A 43 20.07 1.62 -6.32
N ARG A 44 20.62 2.17 -5.23
CA ARG A 44 19.94 2.21 -3.93
C ARG A 44 18.67 3.06 -3.97
N VAL A 45 18.70 4.19 -4.68
CA VAL A 45 17.49 5.01 -4.89
C VAL A 45 16.41 4.21 -5.63
N ARG A 46 16.79 3.48 -6.68
CA ARG A 46 15.86 2.66 -7.48
C ARG A 46 15.23 1.52 -6.69
N GLU A 47 15.96 0.88 -5.78
CA GLU A 47 15.41 -0.16 -4.90
C GLU A 47 14.23 0.38 -4.06
N HIS A 48 14.38 1.57 -3.49
CA HIS A 48 13.32 2.20 -2.69
C HIS A 48 12.14 2.64 -3.57
N LEU A 49 12.39 3.16 -4.76
CA LEU A 49 11.31 3.51 -5.69
C LEU A 49 10.56 2.26 -6.19
N ALA A 50 11.26 1.16 -6.47
CA ALA A 50 10.64 -0.12 -6.84
C ALA A 50 9.76 -0.66 -5.71
N ARG A 51 10.19 -0.50 -4.45
CA ARG A 51 9.36 -0.84 -3.28
C ARG A 51 8.09 0.01 -3.19
N ALA A 52 8.20 1.31 -3.43
CA ALA A 52 7.05 2.21 -3.46
C ALA A 52 6.07 1.81 -4.59
N GLU A 53 6.59 1.53 -5.79
CA GLU A 53 5.78 1.08 -6.92
C GLU A 53 5.03 -0.22 -6.62
N ALA A 54 5.70 -1.21 -6.03
CA ALA A 54 5.08 -2.46 -5.64
C ALA A 54 3.93 -2.25 -4.62
N ALA A 55 4.10 -1.32 -3.67
CA ALA A 55 3.05 -0.94 -2.73
C ALA A 55 1.89 -0.22 -3.42
N CYS A 56 2.15 0.67 -4.38
CA CYS A 56 1.10 1.29 -5.20
C CYS A 56 0.26 0.25 -5.96
N ARG A 57 0.90 -0.78 -6.52
CA ARG A 57 0.18 -1.88 -7.19
C ARG A 57 -0.73 -2.63 -6.21
N ARG A 58 -0.24 -2.95 -5.01
CA ARG A 58 -1.06 -3.57 -3.96
C ARG A 58 -2.21 -2.68 -3.49
N CYS A 59 -2.01 -1.36 -3.37
CA CYS A 59 -3.11 -0.42 -3.11
C CYS A 59 -4.18 -0.50 -4.19
N ARG A 60 -3.79 -0.50 -5.47
CA ARG A 60 -4.73 -0.62 -6.59
C ARG A 60 -5.50 -1.94 -6.52
N ASP A 61 -4.82 -3.04 -6.23
CA ASP A 61 -5.45 -4.35 -6.14
C ASP A 61 -6.46 -4.38 -4.97
N LEU A 62 -6.09 -3.85 -3.79
CA LEU A 62 -7.00 -3.70 -2.63
C LEU A 62 -8.24 -2.84 -2.92
N VAL A 63 -8.11 -1.80 -3.75
CA VAL A 63 -9.25 -0.96 -4.15
C VAL A 63 -10.12 -1.69 -5.18
N THR A 64 -9.50 -2.34 -6.16
CA THR A 64 -10.23 -3.08 -7.21
C THR A 64 -11.00 -4.27 -6.65
N GLU A 65 -10.44 -4.96 -5.63
CA GLU A 65 -11.11 -6.06 -4.93
C GLU A 65 -12.34 -5.60 -4.11
N GLN A 66 -12.42 -4.33 -3.70
CA GLN A 66 -13.63 -3.78 -3.07
C GLN A 66 -14.72 -3.43 -4.09
N ASP A 67 -14.34 -3.05 -5.30
CA ASP A 67 -15.28 -2.67 -6.36
C ASP A 67 -15.87 -3.89 -7.09
N ALA A 68 -15.33 -5.09 -6.86
CA ALA A 68 -15.87 -6.32 -7.44
C ALA A 68 -17.27 -6.61 -6.85
N PRO A 69 -18.31 -6.83 -7.68
CA PRO A 69 -19.62 -7.20 -7.18
C PRO A 69 -19.51 -8.48 -6.36
N SER A 70 -20.07 -8.46 -5.15
CA SER A 70 -20.19 -9.67 -4.33
C SER A 70 -21.02 -10.67 -5.14
N ALA A 71 -20.38 -11.72 -5.64
CA ALA A 71 -21.09 -12.78 -6.36
C ALA A 71 -22.08 -13.43 -5.38
N GLU A 72 -23.37 -13.27 -5.67
CA GLU A 72 -24.50 -13.96 -5.02
C GLU A 72 -24.43 -15.48 -5.19
#